data_AF-A0A922EE25-F1
#
_entry.id   AF-A0A922EE25-F1
#
_cell.length_a   1.000
_cell.length_b   1.000
_cell.length_c   1.000
_cell.angle_alpha   90.00
_cell.angle_beta   90.00
_cell.angle_gamma   90.00
#
_symmetry.space_group_name_H-M   'P 1'
#
loop_
_entity.id
_entity.type
_entity.pdbx_description
1 polymer ?
#
loop_
_entity_poly.entity_id
_entity_poly.type
_entity_poly.pdbx_seq_one_letter_code
_entity_poly.pdbx_strand_id
1 'polypeptide(L)'
;MMQVPQRLYSLDELRLNGIEASSLLSPVDATLGSIERNLQLAAALGGLAAWNVLGFNPQQVLYFSLGLLFLWTLDSVSFDGGVGSLVLDTIGHTFSQKYHNRVVQHEAGHFLIAYLVGILPKGYTLTSLEALKKEGSLNVQAGTAFVDFEFVEEVNAGKVSATTLNRFSCIALAGVAAEYLLYGIAEGGLADINKLDMLLKSLAFTQKKADSQVRWSVLNTVLLLRRHELARAKLAEAMSMGKSVGTCIGIIEETIDDSDIQLQLG
;
A
#
# COMPACT_ATOMS: atom_id res chain seq x y z
N MET A 1 -18.80 10.90 10.62
CA MET A 1 -17.82 11.87 10.07
C MET A 1 -18.30 12.45 8.75
N MET A 2 -18.03 13.73 8.49
CA MET A 2 -18.55 14.44 7.32
C MET A 2 -17.68 14.15 6.08
N GLN A 3 -18.21 13.36 5.13
CA GLN A 3 -17.57 13.12 3.84
C GLN A 3 -17.80 14.30 2.88
N VAL A 4 -16.90 14.44 1.90
CA VAL A 4 -17.03 15.45 0.84
C VAL A 4 -18.24 15.10 -0.04
N PRO A 5 -19.11 16.07 -0.41
CA PRO A 5 -20.24 15.81 -1.29
C PRO A 5 -19.81 15.18 -2.61
N GLN A 6 -20.53 14.13 -3.02
CA GLN A 6 -20.24 13.42 -4.26
C GLN A 6 -20.68 14.27 -5.47
N ARG A 7 -19.70 14.76 -6.23
CA ARG A 7 -19.89 15.49 -7.50
C ARG A 7 -18.66 15.32 -8.38
N LEU A 8 -18.73 15.83 -9.60
CA LEU A 8 -17.60 15.82 -10.53
C LEU A 8 -16.57 16.86 -10.09
N TYR A 9 -15.39 16.38 -9.66
CA TYR A 9 -14.25 17.24 -9.33
C TYR A 9 -13.27 17.31 -10.51
N SER A 10 -12.77 18.51 -10.79
CA SER A 10 -11.69 18.74 -11.75
C SER A 10 -10.32 18.54 -11.11
N LEU A 11 -9.27 18.39 -11.94
CA LEU A 11 -7.90 18.36 -11.45
C LEU A 11 -7.49 19.71 -10.82
N ASP A 12 -8.03 20.81 -11.32
CA ASP A 12 -7.74 22.14 -10.76
C ASP A 12 -8.37 22.29 -9.37
N GLU A 13 -9.54 21.71 -9.12
CA GLU A 13 -10.13 21.67 -7.77
C GLU A 13 -9.27 20.84 -6.80
N LEU A 14 -8.65 19.75 -7.25
CA LEU A 14 -7.67 19.01 -6.43
C LEU A 14 -6.45 19.89 -6.11
N ARG A 15 -5.89 20.59 -7.11
CA ARG A 15 -4.76 21.50 -6.92
C ARG A 15 -5.07 22.66 -5.99
N LEU A 16 -6.28 23.22 -6.06
CA LEU A 16 -6.75 24.25 -5.13
C LEU A 16 -6.80 23.75 -3.68
N ASN A 17 -6.95 22.43 -3.48
CA ASN A 17 -6.84 21.78 -2.17
C ASN A 17 -5.40 21.29 -1.86
N GLY A 18 -4.40 21.68 -2.65
CA GLY A 18 -3.01 21.26 -2.47
C GLY A 18 -2.79 19.76 -2.74
N ILE A 19 -3.53 19.20 -3.69
CA ILE A 19 -3.44 17.79 -4.09
C ILE A 19 -2.95 17.70 -5.53
N GLU A 20 -1.70 17.28 -5.72
CA GLU A 20 -1.13 16.96 -7.03
C GLU A 20 -1.42 15.50 -7.37
N ALA A 21 -2.47 15.28 -8.18
CA ALA A 21 -2.94 13.94 -8.52
C ALA A 21 -1.86 13.06 -9.15
N SER A 22 -0.93 13.62 -9.93
CA SER A 22 0.18 12.87 -10.54
C SER A 22 1.15 12.30 -9.49
N SER A 23 1.43 13.04 -8.42
CA SER A 23 2.35 12.60 -7.36
C SER A 23 1.73 11.53 -6.44
N LEU A 24 0.39 11.42 -6.46
CA LEU A 24 -0.36 10.47 -5.64
C LEU A 24 -0.75 9.21 -6.42
N LEU A 25 -1.21 9.37 -7.66
CA LEU A 25 -1.76 8.28 -8.49
C LEU A 25 -0.75 7.64 -9.44
N SER A 26 0.50 8.10 -9.44
CA SER A 26 1.60 7.47 -10.19
C SER A 26 2.75 7.14 -9.23
N PRO A 27 2.60 6.12 -8.37
CA PRO A 27 3.64 5.76 -7.42
C PRO A 27 4.97 5.44 -8.12
N VAL A 28 6.08 5.87 -7.52
CA VAL A 28 7.44 5.63 -8.02
C VAL A 28 8.26 4.96 -6.94
N ASP A 29 8.60 3.68 -7.10
CA ASP A 29 9.38 2.87 -6.14
C ASP A 29 10.85 3.31 -6.01
N ALA A 30 11.09 4.55 -5.55
CA ALA A 30 12.41 5.15 -5.48
C ALA A 30 13.26 4.52 -4.36
N THR A 31 12.69 4.30 -3.17
CA THR A 31 13.43 3.71 -2.04
C THR A 31 13.73 2.23 -2.27
N LEU A 32 12.70 1.42 -2.49
CA LEU A 32 12.85 -0.02 -2.69
C LEU A 32 13.64 -0.33 -3.96
N GLY A 33 13.38 0.39 -5.07
CA GLY A 33 14.14 0.25 -6.31
C GLY A 33 15.62 0.65 -6.18
N SER A 34 15.95 1.61 -5.30
CA SER A 34 17.36 1.91 -5.00
C SER A 34 18.03 0.78 -4.21
N ILE A 35 17.30 0.15 -3.28
CA ILE A 35 17.80 -1.00 -2.52
C ILE A 35 18.04 -2.18 -3.45
N GLU A 36 17.08 -2.48 -4.32
CA GLU A 36 17.19 -3.54 -5.32
C GLU A 36 18.41 -3.35 -6.23
N ARG A 37 18.59 -2.15 -6.79
CA ARG A 37 19.75 -1.84 -7.64
C ARG A 37 21.08 -2.02 -6.90
N ASN A 38 21.15 -1.57 -5.64
CA ASN A 38 22.36 -1.73 -4.83
C ASN A 38 22.66 -3.21 -4.53
N LEU A 39 21.62 -4.01 -4.28
CA LEU A 39 21.75 -5.47 -4.09
C LEU A 39 22.23 -6.15 -5.38
N GLN A 40 21.69 -5.78 -6.54
CA GLN A 40 22.13 -6.32 -7.83
C GLN A 40 23.61 -6.00 -8.10
N LEU A 41 24.05 -4.76 -7.81
CA LEU A 41 25.46 -4.36 -7.91
C LEU A 41 26.34 -5.15 -6.94
N ALA A 42 25.91 -5.31 -5.69
CA ALA A 42 26.63 -6.09 -4.69
C ALA A 42 26.73 -7.57 -5.08
N ALA A 43 25.66 -8.15 -5.65
CA ALA A 43 25.65 -9.53 -6.13
C ALA A 43 26.59 -9.71 -7.34
N ALA A 44 26.61 -8.76 -8.28
CA ALA A 44 27.53 -8.80 -9.42
C ALA A 44 29.00 -8.70 -8.98
N LEU A 45 29.34 -7.74 -8.12
CA LEU A 45 30.69 -7.57 -7.58
C LEU A 45 31.10 -8.78 -6.72
N GLY A 46 30.19 -9.30 -5.90
CA GLY A 46 30.40 -10.50 -5.10
C GLY A 46 30.64 -11.73 -5.96
N GLY A 47 29.90 -11.89 -7.06
CA GLY A 47 30.09 -12.96 -8.04
C GLY A 47 31.46 -12.87 -8.74
N LEU A 48 31.89 -11.67 -9.13
CA LEU A 48 33.22 -11.43 -9.72
C LEU A 48 34.35 -11.73 -8.72
N ALA A 49 34.20 -11.29 -7.46
CA ALA A 49 35.16 -11.58 -6.40
C ALA A 49 35.23 -13.09 -6.12
N ALA A 50 34.08 -13.76 -6.03
CA ALA A 50 34.00 -15.21 -5.82
C ALA A 50 34.64 -15.98 -6.98
N TRP A 51 34.42 -15.58 -8.24
CA TRP A 51 35.14 -16.12 -9.38
C TRP A 51 36.65 -16.00 -9.17
N ASN A 52 37.14 -14.80 -8.89
CA ASN A 52 38.58 -14.55 -8.78
C ASN A 52 39.23 -15.34 -7.63
N VAL A 53 38.58 -15.41 -6.47
CA VAL A 53 39.11 -16.07 -5.26
C VAL A 53 38.99 -17.60 -5.34
N LEU A 54 37.87 -18.12 -5.84
CA LEU A 54 37.60 -19.56 -5.89
C LEU A 54 38.10 -20.21 -7.18
N GLY A 55 38.59 -19.42 -8.14
CA GLY A 55 39.19 -19.91 -9.38
C GLY A 55 38.20 -20.66 -10.27
N PHE A 56 36.92 -20.24 -10.29
CA PHE A 56 35.90 -20.93 -11.08
C PHE A 56 36.26 -20.98 -12.56
N ASN A 57 36.11 -22.16 -13.17
CA ASN A 57 36.29 -22.32 -14.60
C ASN A 57 35.05 -21.81 -15.38
N PRO A 58 35.17 -21.54 -16.69
CA PRO A 58 34.04 -21.01 -17.47
C PRO A 58 32.79 -21.90 -17.48
N GLN A 59 32.94 -23.23 -17.37
CA GLN A 59 31.80 -24.15 -17.32
C GLN A 59 31.06 -24.05 -15.99
N GLN A 60 31.76 -23.92 -14.88
CA GLN A 60 31.17 -23.71 -13.55
C GLN A 60 30.39 -22.39 -13.50
N VAL A 61 30.96 -21.31 -14.03
CA VAL A 61 30.27 -20.00 -14.12
C VAL A 61 29.00 -20.13 -14.96
N LEU A 62 29.05 -20.86 -16.07
CA LEU A 62 27.88 -21.12 -16.91
C LEU A 62 26.80 -21.90 -16.14
N TYR A 63 27.16 -22.97 -15.43
CA TYR A 63 26.21 -23.74 -14.63
C TYR A 63 25.59 -22.93 -13.50
N PHE A 64 26.36 -22.10 -12.80
CA PHE A 64 25.82 -21.19 -11.79
C PHE A 64 24.84 -20.19 -12.41
N SER A 65 25.19 -19.60 -13.55
CA SER A 65 24.33 -18.66 -14.27
C SER A 65 23.02 -19.31 -14.73
N LEU A 66 23.09 -20.52 -15.27
CA LEU A 66 21.90 -21.30 -15.65
C LEU A 66 21.04 -21.68 -14.43
N GLY A 67 21.66 -22.05 -13.32
CA GLY A 67 20.97 -22.32 -12.06
C GLY A 67 20.22 -21.10 -11.53
N LEU A 68 20.88 -19.93 -11.51
CA LEU A 68 20.25 -18.68 -11.10
C LEU A 68 19.11 -18.27 -12.04
N LEU A 69 19.31 -18.38 -13.36
CA LEU A 69 18.27 -18.13 -14.34
C LEU A 69 17.07 -19.05 -14.15
N PHE A 70 17.32 -20.34 -13.88
CA PHE A 70 16.27 -21.32 -13.60
C PHE A 70 15.49 -20.97 -12.34
N LEU A 71 16.18 -20.63 -11.23
CA LEU A 71 15.53 -20.20 -9.99
C LEU A 71 14.69 -18.93 -10.19
N TRP A 72 15.22 -17.95 -10.93
CA TRP A 72 14.50 -16.72 -11.26
C TRP A 72 13.26 -16.97 -12.12
N THR A 73 13.39 -17.87 -13.10
CA THR A 73 12.26 -18.29 -13.95
C THR A 73 11.22 -19.06 -13.16
N LEU A 74 11.65 -19.98 -12.28
CA LEU A 74 10.77 -20.72 -11.39
C LEU A 74 9.97 -19.78 -10.49
N ASP A 75 10.61 -18.78 -9.89
CA ASP A 75 9.94 -17.79 -9.05
C ASP A 75 8.93 -16.96 -9.85
N SER A 76 9.35 -16.46 -11.01
CA SER A 76 8.50 -15.64 -11.88
C SER A 76 7.26 -16.41 -12.37
N VAL A 77 7.40 -17.68 -12.73
CA VAL A 77 6.30 -18.49 -13.29
C VAL A 77 5.44 -19.13 -12.20
N SER A 78 6.05 -19.63 -11.12
CA SER A 78 5.34 -20.41 -10.10
C SER A 78 4.77 -19.55 -8.97
N PHE A 79 5.42 -18.42 -8.68
CA PHE A 79 5.08 -17.56 -7.54
C PHE A 79 4.87 -16.09 -7.93
N ASP A 80 4.83 -15.76 -9.22
CA ASP A 80 4.68 -14.39 -9.73
C ASP A 80 5.75 -13.42 -9.19
N GLY A 81 6.97 -13.94 -8.95
CA GLY A 81 8.06 -13.16 -8.33
C GLY A 81 7.94 -13.00 -6.80
N GLY A 82 7.08 -13.79 -6.16
CA GLY A 82 6.81 -13.75 -4.72
C GLY A 82 8.04 -13.96 -3.85
N VAL A 83 8.94 -14.89 -4.21
CA VAL A 83 10.16 -15.14 -3.42
C VAL A 83 11.12 -13.96 -3.52
N GLY A 84 11.36 -13.44 -4.73
CA GLY A 84 12.19 -12.26 -4.94
C GLY A 84 11.68 -11.04 -4.19
N SER A 85 10.37 -10.77 -4.29
CA SER A 85 9.73 -9.64 -3.59
C SER A 85 9.79 -9.77 -2.07
N LEU A 86 9.59 -10.97 -1.53
CA LEU A 86 9.74 -11.25 -0.10
C LEU A 86 11.16 -10.98 0.41
N VAL A 87 12.18 -11.42 -0.33
CA VAL A 87 13.59 -11.17 0.02
C VAL A 87 13.89 -9.68 -0.02
N LEU A 88 13.46 -9.00 -1.09
CA LEU A 88 13.67 -7.56 -1.26
C LEU A 88 12.99 -6.77 -0.14
N ASP A 89 11.73 -7.07 0.18
CA ASP A 89 10.96 -6.45 1.26
C ASP A 89 11.63 -6.67 2.63
N THR A 90 12.07 -7.90 2.90
CA THR A 90 12.77 -8.25 4.15
C THR A 90 14.06 -7.45 4.31
N ILE A 91 14.86 -7.35 3.24
CA ILE A 91 16.08 -6.53 3.24
C ILE A 91 15.72 -5.05 3.38
N GLY A 92 14.70 -4.59 2.67
CA GLY A 92 14.23 -3.21 2.73
C GLY A 92 13.85 -2.79 4.15
N HIS A 93 13.06 -3.60 4.85
CA HIS A 93 12.71 -3.34 6.25
C HIS A 93 13.91 -3.43 7.19
N THR A 94 14.87 -4.32 6.93
CA THR A 94 16.05 -4.50 7.81
C THR A 94 17.06 -3.37 7.67
N PHE A 95 17.26 -2.84 6.47
CA PHE A 95 18.34 -1.89 6.18
C PHE A 95 17.87 -0.46 5.91
N SER A 96 16.56 -0.23 5.71
CA SER A 96 16.00 1.10 5.42
C SER A 96 14.86 1.44 6.36
N GLN A 97 15.18 2.23 7.40
CA GLN A 97 14.16 2.81 8.28
C GLN A 97 13.19 3.70 7.48
N LYS A 98 13.67 4.34 6.41
CA LYS A 98 12.82 5.13 5.51
C LYS A 98 11.74 4.26 4.86
N TYR A 99 12.12 3.10 4.32
CA TYR A 99 11.17 2.17 3.70
C TYR A 99 10.19 1.62 4.74
N HIS A 100 10.69 1.15 5.89
CA HIS A 100 9.83 0.66 6.97
C HIS A 100 8.80 1.71 7.43
N ASN A 101 9.23 2.95 7.67
CA ASN A 101 8.32 4.02 8.08
C ASN A 101 7.28 4.32 6.99
N ARG A 102 7.66 4.27 5.71
CA ARG A 102 6.71 4.49 4.60
C ARG A 102 5.62 3.43 4.59
N VAL A 103 5.97 2.14 4.67
CA VAL A 103 5.01 1.03 4.72
C VAL A 103 4.09 1.13 5.94
N VAL A 104 4.63 1.42 7.13
CA VAL A 104 3.81 1.60 8.34
C VAL A 104 2.77 2.70 8.15
N GLN A 105 3.17 3.83 7.55
CA GLN A 105 2.26 4.95 7.31
C GLN A 105 1.24 4.63 6.21
N HIS A 106 1.63 3.85 5.21
CA HIS A 106 0.76 3.33 4.16
C HIS A 106 -0.37 2.49 4.76
N GLU A 107 -0.01 1.47 5.55
CA GLU A 107 -0.96 0.57 6.18
C GLU A 107 -1.83 1.27 7.23
N ALA A 108 -1.26 2.21 7.99
CA ALA A 108 -2.04 3.04 8.91
C ALA A 108 -3.07 3.92 8.17
N GLY A 109 -2.74 4.39 6.96
CA GLY A 109 -3.67 5.09 6.09
C GLY A 109 -4.87 4.22 5.74
N HIS A 110 -4.62 3.01 5.24
CA HIS A 110 -5.66 2.03 4.93
C HIS A 110 -6.53 1.69 6.13
N PHE A 111 -5.90 1.39 7.27
CA PHE A 111 -6.60 1.03 8.51
C PHE A 111 -7.52 2.16 8.98
N LEU A 112 -6.99 3.39 9.07
CA LEU A 112 -7.77 4.53 9.55
C LEU A 112 -8.95 4.81 8.62
N ILE A 113 -8.70 4.93 7.32
CA ILE A 113 -9.77 5.26 6.36
C ILE A 113 -10.86 4.20 6.37
N ALA A 114 -10.51 2.91 6.41
CA ALA A 114 -11.50 1.84 6.52
C ALA A 114 -12.41 2.05 7.73
N TYR A 115 -11.83 2.28 8.91
CA TYR A 115 -12.58 2.55 10.13
C TYR A 115 -13.50 3.78 9.97
N LEU A 116 -12.98 4.90 9.46
CA LEU A 116 -13.77 6.14 9.30
C LEU A 116 -14.91 6.04 8.28
N VAL A 117 -14.77 5.20 7.25
CA VAL A 117 -15.83 5.00 6.25
C VAL A 117 -16.81 3.88 6.63
N GLY A 118 -16.64 3.28 7.81
CA GLY A 118 -17.54 2.29 8.39
C GLY A 118 -17.24 0.85 7.97
N ILE A 119 -16.00 0.54 7.60
CA ILE A 119 -15.53 -0.82 7.28
C ILE A 119 -14.52 -1.24 8.35
N LEU A 120 -14.88 -2.27 9.12
CA LEU A 120 -14.08 -2.69 10.27
C LEU A 120 -12.77 -3.39 9.81
N PRO A 121 -11.59 -2.93 10.25
CA PRO A 121 -10.34 -3.66 10.05
C PRO A 121 -10.33 -4.97 10.85
N LYS A 122 -9.94 -6.08 10.20
CA LYS A 122 -9.81 -7.42 10.81
C LYS A 122 -8.37 -7.76 11.19
N GLY A 123 -7.41 -7.18 10.51
CA GLY A 123 -6.00 -7.52 10.65
C GLY A 123 -5.11 -6.60 9.84
N TYR A 124 -3.82 -6.62 10.13
CA TYR A 124 -2.80 -5.95 9.35
C TYR A 124 -1.47 -6.71 9.39
N THR A 125 -0.64 -6.50 8.39
CA THR A 125 0.75 -6.97 8.28
C THR A 125 1.61 -5.82 7.76
N LEU A 126 2.81 -5.67 8.33
CA LEU A 126 3.72 -4.59 7.97
C LEU A 126 4.87 -5.04 7.08
N THR A 127 5.02 -6.35 6.88
CA THR A 127 6.04 -6.94 6.02
C THR A 127 5.45 -8.12 5.24
N SER A 128 6.00 -8.41 4.07
CA SER A 128 5.64 -9.59 3.28
C SER A 128 5.92 -10.89 4.06
N LEU A 129 6.91 -10.89 4.96
CA LEU A 129 7.21 -12.06 5.80
C LEU A 129 6.14 -12.32 6.86
N GLU A 130 5.59 -11.28 7.48
CA GLU A 130 4.44 -11.41 8.37
C GLU A 130 3.21 -11.90 7.61
N ALA A 131 3.01 -11.39 6.39
CA ALA A 131 1.92 -11.81 5.52
C ALA A 131 2.03 -13.29 5.13
N LEU A 132 3.20 -13.75 4.69
CA LEU A 132 3.47 -15.16 4.43
C LEU A 132 3.19 -16.04 5.66
N LYS A 133 3.60 -15.62 6.86
CA LYS A 133 3.38 -16.40 8.09
C LYS A 133 1.91 -16.51 8.47
N LYS A 134 1.11 -15.47 8.19
CA LYS A 134 -0.32 -15.46 8.51
C LYS A 134 -1.16 -16.16 7.44
N GLU A 135 -0.85 -15.95 6.17
CA GLU A 135 -1.69 -16.38 5.03
C GLU A 135 -1.15 -17.63 4.33
N GLY A 136 0.11 -17.99 4.53
CA GLY A 136 0.73 -19.20 3.98
C GLY A 136 1.06 -19.12 2.48
N SER A 137 1.01 -17.93 1.86
CA SER A 137 1.31 -17.74 0.44
C SER A 137 2.50 -16.81 0.20
N LEU A 138 3.32 -17.14 -0.81
CA LEU A 138 4.58 -16.45 -1.16
C LEU A 138 4.39 -15.15 -1.96
N ASN A 139 3.18 -14.86 -2.44
CA ASN A 139 2.85 -13.68 -3.24
C ASN A 139 2.05 -12.62 -2.45
N VAL A 140 2.18 -12.60 -1.12
CA VAL A 140 1.44 -11.70 -0.25
C VAL A 140 2.36 -10.60 0.26
N GLN A 141 1.93 -9.35 0.07
CA GLN A 141 2.62 -8.17 0.56
C GLN A 141 2.09 -7.74 1.93
N ALA A 142 2.76 -6.78 2.57
CA ALA A 142 2.17 -6.02 3.67
C ALA A 142 0.77 -5.50 3.26
N GLY A 143 -0.17 -5.48 4.21
CA GLY A 143 -1.55 -5.15 3.90
C GLY A 143 -2.47 -5.13 5.12
N THR A 144 -3.55 -4.39 5.00
CA THR A 144 -4.69 -4.40 5.93
C THR A 144 -5.84 -5.26 5.40
N ALA A 145 -6.38 -6.11 6.26
CA ALA A 145 -7.54 -6.95 5.97
C ALA A 145 -8.81 -6.37 6.59
N PHE A 146 -9.95 -6.52 5.93
CA PHE A 146 -11.20 -5.85 6.28
C PHE A 146 -12.41 -6.80 6.37
N VAL A 147 -13.48 -6.35 7.03
CA VAL A 147 -14.81 -6.97 6.94
C VAL A 147 -15.50 -6.49 5.67
N ASP A 148 -15.52 -7.34 4.64
CA ASP A 148 -15.93 -7.01 3.27
C ASP A 148 -17.02 -7.94 2.71
N PHE A 149 -17.77 -8.64 3.57
CA PHE A 149 -18.81 -9.60 3.16
C PHE A 149 -19.83 -8.98 2.17
N GLU A 150 -20.31 -7.77 2.47
CA GLU A 150 -21.24 -7.02 1.61
C GLU A 150 -20.64 -6.72 0.23
N PHE A 151 -19.35 -6.35 0.19
CA PHE A 151 -18.65 -6.09 -1.07
C PHE A 151 -18.47 -7.35 -1.90
N VAL A 152 -18.08 -8.45 -1.27
CA VAL A 152 -17.93 -9.74 -1.96
C VAL A 152 -19.25 -10.21 -2.53
N GLU A 153 -20.35 -10.10 -1.79
CA GLU A 153 -21.69 -10.44 -2.27
C GLU A 153 -22.12 -9.56 -3.45
N GLU A 154 -21.93 -8.25 -3.36
CA GLU A 154 -22.26 -7.29 -4.41
C GLU A 154 -21.44 -7.52 -5.70
N VAL A 155 -20.13 -7.76 -5.56
CA VAL A 155 -19.24 -8.09 -6.68
C VAL A 155 -19.66 -9.41 -7.34
N ASN A 156 -19.97 -10.44 -6.55
CA ASN A 156 -20.45 -11.73 -7.06
C ASN A 156 -21.82 -11.62 -7.75
N ALA A 157 -22.67 -10.70 -7.31
CA ALA A 157 -23.94 -10.37 -7.95
C ALA A 157 -23.78 -9.49 -9.21
N GLY A 158 -22.56 -9.06 -9.53
CA GLY A 158 -22.25 -8.19 -10.67
C GLY A 158 -22.79 -6.75 -10.52
N LYS A 159 -23.14 -6.34 -9.29
CA LYS A 159 -23.70 -5.02 -8.99
C LYS A 159 -23.17 -4.52 -7.66
N VAL A 160 -22.31 -3.51 -7.71
CA VAL A 160 -21.79 -2.81 -6.52
C VAL A 160 -22.58 -1.53 -6.29
N SER A 161 -23.05 -1.32 -5.06
CA SER A 161 -23.78 -0.11 -4.71
C SER A 161 -22.83 1.10 -4.72
N ALA A 162 -23.38 2.30 -4.96
CA ALA A 162 -22.58 3.52 -4.97
C ALA A 162 -21.87 3.75 -3.63
N THR A 163 -22.54 3.43 -2.51
CA THR A 163 -21.98 3.53 -1.16
C THR A 163 -20.79 2.60 -0.97
N THR A 164 -20.93 1.33 -1.34
CA THR A 164 -19.83 0.35 -1.26
C THR A 164 -18.67 0.77 -2.14
N LEU A 165 -18.93 1.13 -3.40
CA LEU A 165 -17.88 1.59 -4.31
C LEU A 165 -17.14 2.80 -3.76
N ASN A 166 -17.84 3.78 -3.20
CA ASN A 166 -17.24 4.96 -2.59
C ASN A 166 -16.31 4.60 -1.43
N ARG A 167 -16.75 3.72 -0.52
CA ARG A 167 -15.95 3.28 0.63
C ARG A 167 -14.67 2.57 0.18
N PHE A 168 -14.79 1.57 -0.69
CA PHE A 168 -13.64 0.81 -1.16
C PHE A 168 -12.71 1.61 -2.07
N SER A 169 -13.23 2.57 -2.83
CA SER A 169 -12.38 3.51 -3.58
C SER A 169 -11.55 4.40 -2.65
N CYS A 170 -12.13 4.85 -1.52
CA CYS A 170 -11.39 5.63 -0.53
C CYS A 170 -10.31 4.79 0.17
N ILE A 171 -10.64 3.54 0.53
CA ILE A 171 -9.69 2.59 1.13
C ILE A 171 -8.55 2.31 0.16
N ALA A 172 -8.83 1.92 -1.08
CA ALA A 172 -7.78 1.59 -2.07
C ALA A 172 -6.77 2.74 -2.30
N LEU A 173 -7.19 3.99 -2.08
CA LEU A 173 -6.34 5.17 -2.24
C LEU A 173 -5.75 5.68 -0.91
N ALA A 174 -6.07 5.06 0.22
CA ALA A 174 -5.70 5.56 1.54
C ALA A 174 -4.20 5.46 1.82
N GLY A 175 -3.57 4.34 1.46
CA GLY A 175 -2.13 4.17 1.61
C GLY A 175 -1.33 5.18 0.78
N VAL A 176 -1.63 5.33 -0.51
CA VAL A 176 -0.97 6.32 -1.38
C VAL A 176 -1.23 7.76 -0.94
N ALA A 177 -2.43 8.06 -0.41
CA ALA A 177 -2.75 9.37 0.13
C ALA A 177 -1.97 9.66 1.43
N ALA A 178 -1.80 8.67 2.31
CA ALA A 178 -1.00 8.81 3.52
C ALA A 178 0.47 9.07 3.20
N GLU A 179 1.02 8.33 2.23
CA GLU A 179 2.38 8.57 1.75
C GLU A 179 2.54 9.96 1.12
N TYR A 180 1.61 10.36 0.25
CA TYR A 180 1.64 11.69 -0.38
C TYR A 180 1.64 12.81 0.67
N LEU A 181 0.81 12.69 1.71
CA LEU A 181 0.72 13.70 2.77
C LEU A 181 2.02 13.86 3.58
N LEU A 182 2.76 12.77 3.77
CA LEU A 182 3.99 12.77 4.57
C LEU A 182 5.26 13.04 3.75
N TYR A 183 5.30 12.57 2.52
CA TYR A 183 6.52 12.52 1.70
C TYR A 183 6.41 13.32 0.38
N GLY A 184 5.23 13.86 0.06
CA GLY A 184 4.96 14.62 -1.16
C GLY A 184 4.79 13.77 -2.42
N ILE A 185 5.10 12.47 -2.35
CA ILE A 185 4.97 11.51 -3.44
C ILE A 185 4.64 10.12 -2.87
N ALA A 186 3.81 9.36 -3.57
CA ALA A 186 3.62 7.94 -3.30
C ALA A 186 4.74 7.12 -3.95
N GLU A 187 5.26 6.12 -3.24
CA GLU A 187 6.18 5.12 -3.81
C GLU A 187 5.48 3.75 -3.90
N GLY A 188 4.70 3.34 -2.90
CA GLY A 188 3.94 2.09 -2.91
C GLY A 188 2.49 2.22 -3.41
N GLY A 189 1.69 1.15 -3.29
CA GLY A 189 0.23 1.17 -3.55
C GLY A 189 -0.20 0.98 -5.01
N LEU A 190 0.73 0.66 -5.93
CA LEU A 190 0.39 0.35 -7.32
C LEU A 190 -0.59 -0.83 -7.43
N ALA A 191 -0.42 -1.85 -6.57
CA ALA A 191 -1.34 -2.99 -6.50
C ALA A 191 -2.77 -2.55 -6.13
N ASP A 192 -2.93 -1.61 -5.20
CA ASP A 192 -4.24 -1.11 -4.76
C ASP A 192 -4.92 -0.27 -5.85
N ILE A 193 -4.15 0.58 -6.54
CA ILE A 193 -4.63 1.35 -7.69
C ILE A 193 -5.08 0.40 -8.81
N ASN A 194 -4.30 -0.64 -9.12
CA ASN A 194 -4.64 -1.63 -10.13
C ASN A 194 -5.89 -2.43 -9.76
N LYS A 195 -6.06 -2.81 -8.48
CA LYS A 195 -7.28 -3.47 -7.99
C LYS A 195 -8.50 -2.57 -8.17
N LEU A 196 -8.38 -1.27 -7.83
CA LEU A 196 -9.45 -0.30 -8.05
C LEU A 196 -9.78 -0.15 -9.55
N ASP A 197 -8.77 -0.03 -10.40
CA ASP A 197 -8.96 0.08 -11.85
C ASP A 197 -9.65 -1.17 -12.43
N MET A 198 -9.23 -2.37 -12.02
CA MET A 198 -9.88 -3.62 -12.40
C MET A 198 -11.35 -3.68 -11.95
N LEU A 199 -11.65 -3.23 -10.72
CA LEU A 199 -13.03 -3.14 -10.22
C LEU A 199 -13.88 -2.17 -11.05
N LEU A 200 -13.35 -0.99 -11.39
CA LEU A 200 -14.08 -0.01 -12.19
C LEU A 200 -14.33 -0.52 -13.62
N LYS A 201 -13.36 -1.24 -14.19
CA LYS A 201 -13.50 -1.90 -15.50
C LYS A 201 -14.53 -3.03 -15.47
N SER A 202 -14.55 -3.87 -14.43
CA SER A 202 -15.53 -4.96 -14.31
C SER A 202 -16.97 -4.45 -14.16
N LEU A 203 -17.15 -3.26 -13.58
CA LEU A 203 -18.41 -2.53 -13.50
C LEU A 203 -18.76 -1.77 -14.80
N ALA A 204 -17.98 -1.95 -15.87
CA ALA A 204 -18.14 -1.29 -17.16
C ALA A 204 -18.16 0.25 -17.10
N PHE A 205 -17.37 0.85 -16.21
CA PHE A 205 -17.24 2.31 -16.15
C PHE A 205 -16.53 2.84 -17.39
N THR A 206 -17.02 3.96 -17.91
CA THR A 206 -16.26 4.75 -18.89
C THR A 206 -15.08 5.42 -18.21
N GLN A 207 -14.02 5.75 -18.96
CA GLN A 207 -12.86 6.46 -18.42
C GLN A 207 -13.26 7.73 -17.66
N LYS A 208 -14.17 8.53 -18.22
CA LYS A 208 -14.67 9.75 -17.57
C LYS A 208 -15.31 9.47 -16.21
N LYS A 209 -16.07 8.37 -16.07
CA LYS A 209 -16.72 7.99 -14.82
C LYS A 209 -15.70 7.46 -13.81
N ALA A 210 -14.75 6.63 -14.26
CA ALA A 210 -13.64 6.15 -13.45
C ALA A 210 -12.79 7.31 -12.91
N ASP A 211 -12.36 8.24 -13.77
CA ASP A 211 -11.62 9.44 -13.39
C ASP A 211 -12.38 10.26 -12.34
N SER A 212 -13.70 10.40 -12.51
CA SER A 212 -14.53 11.14 -11.56
C SER A 212 -14.60 10.46 -10.20
N GLN A 213 -14.73 9.13 -10.18
CA GLN A 213 -14.71 8.32 -8.95
C GLN A 213 -13.36 8.44 -8.24
N VAL A 214 -12.26 8.32 -8.99
CA VAL A 214 -10.90 8.41 -8.44
C VAL A 214 -10.65 9.82 -7.88
N ARG A 215 -10.97 10.89 -8.60
CA ARG A 215 -10.75 12.27 -8.12
C ARG A 215 -11.53 12.58 -6.85
N TRP A 216 -12.80 12.19 -6.80
CA TRP A 216 -13.60 12.35 -5.58
C TRP A 216 -13.00 11.56 -4.42
N SER A 217 -12.61 10.31 -4.67
CA SER A 217 -12.04 9.44 -3.64
C SER A 217 -10.71 9.99 -3.12
N VAL A 218 -9.81 10.45 -4.00
CA VAL A 218 -8.57 11.13 -3.61
C VAL A 218 -8.85 12.33 -2.73
N LEU A 219 -9.75 13.23 -3.15
CA LEU A 219 -10.07 14.43 -2.38
C LEU A 219 -10.61 14.07 -0.99
N ASN A 220 -11.58 13.16 -0.95
CA ASN A 220 -12.22 12.75 0.29
C ASN A 220 -11.22 12.07 1.24
N THR A 221 -10.45 11.11 0.74
CA THR A 221 -9.42 10.39 1.50
C THR A 221 -8.37 11.34 2.04
N VAL A 222 -7.82 12.24 1.22
CA VAL A 222 -6.81 13.21 1.66
C VAL A 222 -7.36 14.13 2.75
N LEU A 223 -8.59 14.64 2.60
CA LEU A 223 -9.20 15.51 3.60
C LEU A 223 -9.50 14.78 4.92
N LEU A 224 -9.90 13.51 4.87
CA LEU A 224 -10.07 12.68 6.06
C LEU A 224 -8.74 12.45 6.78
N LEU A 225 -7.68 12.09 6.04
CA LEU A 225 -6.35 11.86 6.61
C LEU A 225 -5.73 13.13 7.20
N ARG A 226 -5.95 14.30 6.58
CA ARG A 226 -5.52 15.60 7.13
C ARG A 226 -6.27 15.93 8.42
N ARG A 227 -7.59 15.73 8.44
CA ARG A 227 -8.42 16.00 9.62
C ARG A 227 -8.01 15.14 10.81
N HIS A 228 -7.68 13.87 10.56
CA HIS A 228 -7.34 12.89 11.60
C HIS A 228 -5.85 12.56 11.59
N GLU A 229 -4.99 13.55 11.36
CA GLU A 229 -3.54 13.38 11.30
C GLU A 229 -2.97 12.79 12.59
N LEU A 230 -3.42 13.27 13.75
CA LEU A 230 -2.97 12.78 15.06
C LEU A 230 -3.36 11.31 15.26
N ALA A 231 -4.58 10.93 14.89
CA ALA A 231 -5.06 9.55 14.99
C ALA A 231 -4.24 8.64 14.07
N ARG A 232 -3.96 9.07 12.83
CA ARG A 232 -3.07 8.34 11.90
C ARG A 232 -1.68 8.15 12.50
N ALA A 233 -1.09 9.19 13.08
CA ALA A 233 0.26 9.13 13.64
C ALA A 233 0.36 8.15 14.82
N LYS A 234 -0.55 8.24 15.79
CA LYS A 234 -0.60 7.32 16.94
C LYS A 234 -0.93 5.88 16.51
N LEU A 235 -1.82 5.72 15.53
CA LEU A 235 -2.14 4.42 14.94
C LEU A 235 -0.90 3.79 14.29
N ALA A 236 -0.16 4.56 13.49
CA ALA A 236 1.08 4.10 12.86
C ALA A 236 2.12 3.65 13.90
N GLU A 237 2.27 4.38 15.00
CA GLU A 237 3.15 3.99 16.12
C GLU A 237 2.71 2.67 16.74
N ALA A 238 1.42 2.54 17.07
CA ALA A 238 0.87 1.31 17.62
C ALA A 238 1.03 0.12 16.66
N MET A 239 0.82 0.33 15.37
CA MET A 239 0.98 -0.69 14.35
C MET A 239 2.44 -1.15 14.27
N SER A 240 3.39 -0.22 14.26
CA SER A 240 4.85 -0.50 14.27
C SER A 240 5.29 -1.29 15.51
N MET A 241 4.63 -1.07 16.65
CA MET A 241 4.83 -1.84 17.88
C MET A 241 4.15 -3.23 17.87
N GLY A 242 3.45 -3.61 16.79
CA GLY A 242 2.75 -4.89 16.68
C GLY A 242 1.53 -5.01 17.61
N LYS A 243 0.87 -3.90 17.94
CA LYS A 243 -0.33 -3.91 18.80
C LYS A 243 -1.49 -4.66 18.14
N SER A 244 -2.44 -5.14 18.95
CA SER A 244 -3.62 -5.83 18.43
C SER A 244 -4.54 -4.87 17.68
N VAL A 245 -5.37 -5.39 16.77
CA VAL A 245 -6.40 -4.62 16.04
C VAL A 245 -7.33 -3.89 17.00
N GLY A 246 -7.75 -4.53 18.09
CA GLY A 246 -8.60 -3.91 19.11
C GLY A 246 -7.92 -2.73 19.82
N THR A 247 -6.62 -2.85 20.11
CA THR A 247 -5.83 -1.75 20.66
C THR A 247 -5.72 -0.59 19.67
N CYS A 248 -5.48 -0.89 18.38
CA CYS A 248 -5.42 0.12 17.34
C CYS A 248 -6.76 0.87 17.18
N ILE A 249 -7.90 0.16 17.24
CA ILE A 249 -9.23 0.78 17.23
C ILE A 249 -9.43 1.68 18.44
N GLY A 250 -9.06 1.22 19.64
CA GLY A 250 -9.17 2.05 20.85
C GLY A 250 -8.37 3.35 20.75
N ILE A 251 -7.17 3.31 20.16
CA ILE A 251 -6.34 4.51 19.93
C ILE A 251 -7.02 5.48 18.95
N ILE A 252 -7.68 4.96 17.92
CA ILE A 252 -8.43 5.77 16.95
C ILE A 252 -9.58 6.49 17.66
N GLU A 253 -10.38 5.75 18.43
CA GLU A 253 -11.54 6.27 19.17
C GLU A 253 -11.14 7.35 20.18
N GLU A 254 -10.15 7.06 21.04
CA GLU A 254 -9.64 8.00 22.05
C GLU A 254 -9.11 9.29 21.41
N THR A 255 -8.40 9.17 20.27
CA THR A 255 -7.77 10.33 19.63
C THR A 255 -8.77 11.18 18.83
N ILE A 256 -9.78 10.56 18.23
CA ILE A 256 -10.84 11.29 17.52
C ILE A 256 -11.67 12.11 18.51
N ASP A 257 -12.05 11.52 19.64
CA ASP A 257 -12.78 12.21 20.69
C ASP A 257 -12.02 13.45 21.19
N ASP A 258 -10.70 13.33 21.42
CA ASP A 258 -9.84 14.46 21.79
C ASP A 258 -9.80 15.56 20.71
N SER A 259 -9.75 15.17 19.43
CA SER A 259 -9.68 16.12 18.32
C SER A 259 -10.99 16.90 18.12
N ASP A 260 -12.13 16.24 18.34
CA ASP A 260 -13.45 16.86 18.28
C ASP A 260 -13.66 17.84 19.46
N ILE A 261 -13.08 17.54 20.63
CA ILE A 261 -13.07 18.45 21.78
C ILE A 261 -12.22 19.71 21.50
N GLN A 262 -11.04 19.55 20.89
CA GLN A 262 -10.18 20.69 20.55
C GLN A 262 -10.78 21.62 19.48
N LEU A 263 -11.51 21.07 18.51
CA LEU A 263 -12.22 21.85 17.47
C LEU A 263 -13.42 22.64 18.02
N GLN A 264 -13.95 22.29 19.19
CA GLN A 264 -15.02 23.05 19.85
C GLN A 264 -14.51 24.19 20.74
N LEU A 265 -13.20 24.22 21.03
CA LEU A 265 -12.56 25.16 21.96
C LEU A 265 -11.66 26.20 21.27
N GLY A 266 -11.48 26.12 19.95
CA GLY A 266 -10.73 27.10 19.13
C GLY A 266 -11.64 27.87 18.18
#